data_AF-A0A5B1LIG5-F1
#
_entry.id   AF-A0A5B1LIG5-F1
#
_cell.length_a   1.000
_cell.length_b   1.000
_cell.length_c   1.000
_cell.angle_alpha   90.00
_cell.angle_beta   90.00
_cell.angle_gamma   90.00
#
_symmetry.space_group_name_H-M   'P 1'
#
loop_
_entity.id
_entity.type
_entity.pdbx_description
1 polymer ?
#
loop_
_entity_poly.entity_id
_entity_poly.type
_entity_poly.pdbx_seq_one_letter_code
_entity_poly.pdbx_strand_id
1 'polypeptide(L)'
;MDGNVLRVMRRRPSARTWLTLVHHALQFDDLACAAGIEPLGDGWVEIDADQAEEHLAHILSHDLVHDRELLPQQSARWFAEDFIKTLGANGARFATNISGCLADATYSWRPATRFAVDAGVVILAATGSAIYWVADED
;
A
#
# COMPACT_ATOMS: atom_id res chain seq x y z
N MET A 1 16.78 -1.56 -1.34
CA MET A 1 15.88 -1.01 -0.32
C MET A 1 16.70 -0.64 0.90
N ASP A 2 16.62 0.61 1.35
CA ASP A 2 17.20 0.96 2.65
C ASP A 2 16.46 0.18 3.76
N GLY A 3 17.22 -0.47 4.66
CA GLY A 3 16.64 -1.18 5.80
C GLY A 3 15.84 -0.27 6.73
N ASN A 4 16.07 1.03 6.68
CA ASN A 4 15.31 2.02 7.43
C ASN A 4 13.86 2.15 6.93
N VAL A 5 13.63 2.16 5.60
CA VAL A 5 12.29 2.29 5.01
C VAL A 5 11.40 1.14 5.43
N LEU A 6 11.88 -0.10 5.30
CA LEU A 6 11.11 -1.27 5.71
C LEU A 6 10.82 -1.31 7.20
N ARG A 7 11.76 -0.83 8.01
CA ARG A 7 11.57 -0.75 9.46
C ARG A 7 10.47 0.25 9.82
N VAL A 8 10.42 1.40 9.15
CA VAL A 8 9.38 2.42 9.38
C VAL A 8 8.02 1.89 8.94
N MET A 9 7.92 1.38 7.72
CA MET A 9 6.66 0.83 7.19
C MET A 9 6.10 -0.29 8.08
N ARG A 10 6.94 -1.23 8.53
CA ARG A 10 6.50 -2.32 9.43
C ARG A 10 6.08 -1.86 10.82
N ARG A 11 6.59 -0.71 11.28
CA ARG A 11 6.32 -0.16 12.61
C ARG A 11 5.29 0.96 12.59
N ARG A 12 4.68 1.26 11.44
CA ARG A 12 3.56 2.21 11.36
C ARG A 12 2.51 1.81 12.41
N PRO A 13 2.10 2.72 13.30
CA PRO A 13 0.98 2.47 14.20
C PRO A 13 -0.27 2.11 13.37
N SER A 14 -0.82 0.93 13.63
CA SER A 14 -2.02 0.41 13.00
C SER A 14 -2.58 -0.72 13.86
N ALA A 15 -3.82 -1.15 13.61
CA ALA A 15 -4.29 -2.41 14.17
C ALA A 15 -3.48 -3.59 13.57
N ARG A 16 -3.21 -3.52 12.26
CA ARG A 16 -2.35 -4.50 11.59
C ARG A 16 -1.68 -3.94 10.35
N THR A 17 -0.43 -4.35 10.12
CA THR A 17 0.34 -4.03 8.92
C THR A 17 0.84 -5.32 8.26
N TRP A 18 0.65 -5.42 6.95
CA TRP A 18 1.22 -6.46 6.10
C TRP A 18 2.25 -5.82 5.18
N LEU A 19 3.45 -6.38 5.19
CA LEU A 19 4.49 -6.03 4.23
C LEU A 19 5.15 -7.33 3.76
N THR A 20 4.86 -7.69 2.51
CA THR A 20 5.44 -8.86 1.86
C THR A 20 6.18 -8.44 0.61
N LEU A 21 7.38 -9.01 0.44
CA LEU A 21 8.24 -8.85 -0.71
C LEU A 21 8.46 -10.24 -1.31
N VAL A 22 8.22 -10.40 -2.59
CA VAL A 22 8.48 -11.64 -3.34
C VAL A 22 9.33 -11.33 -4.56
N HIS A 23 10.09 -12.33 -5.02
CA HIS A 23 10.92 -12.16 -6.20
C HIS A 23 10.10 -11.95 -7.48
N HIS A 24 8.94 -12.59 -7.57
CA HIS A 24 8.11 -12.54 -8.75
C HIS A 24 6.66 -12.89 -8.42
N ALA A 25 5.73 -12.06 -8.85
CA ALA A 25 4.29 -12.32 -8.89
C ALA A 25 3.75 -11.88 -10.26
N LEU A 26 2.74 -12.59 -10.77
CA LEU A 26 2.14 -12.28 -12.08
C LEU A 26 0.83 -11.52 -11.92
N GLN A 27 0.12 -11.77 -10.82
CA GLN A 27 -1.17 -11.16 -10.52
C GLN A 27 -1.17 -10.55 -9.12
N PHE A 28 -2.02 -9.54 -8.91
CA PHE A 28 -2.15 -8.88 -7.60
C PHE A 28 -2.64 -9.86 -6.53
N ASP A 29 -3.51 -10.80 -6.90
CA ASP A 29 -4.01 -11.85 -6.00
C ASP A 29 -2.91 -12.81 -5.51
N ASP A 30 -1.85 -13.05 -6.31
CA ASP A 30 -0.69 -13.84 -5.87
C ASP A 30 -0.02 -13.20 -4.65
N LEU A 31 0.10 -11.87 -4.68
CA LEU A 31 0.67 -11.08 -3.58
C LEU A 31 -0.26 -10.99 -2.38
N ALA A 32 -1.57 -10.82 -2.60
CA ALA A 32 -2.56 -10.85 -1.54
C ALA A 32 -2.49 -12.18 -0.76
N CYS A 33 -2.48 -13.30 -1.50
CA CYS A 33 -2.33 -14.63 -0.92
C CYS A 33 -0.99 -14.80 -0.19
N ALA A 34 0.12 -14.34 -0.78
CA ALA A 34 1.44 -14.42 -0.14
C ALA A 34 1.54 -13.56 1.13
N ALA A 35 0.80 -12.46 1.22
CA ALA A 35 0.68 -11.64 2.43
C ALA A 35 -0.33 -12.20 3.45
N GLY A 36 -1.22 -13.09 3.04
CA GLY A 36 -2.29 -13.61 3.89
C GLY A 36 -3.43 -12.61 4.10
N ILE A 37 -3.76 -11.83 3.07
CA ILE A 37 -4.99 -11.04 2.95
C ILE A 37 -5.90 -11.63 1.86
N GLU A 38 -7.16 -11.21 1.80
CA GLU A 38 -8.13 -11.69 0.82
C GLU A 38 -7.76 -11.19 -0.59
N PRO A 39 -7.74 -12.06 -1.62
CA PRO A 39 -7.64 -11.62 -3.00
C PRO A 39 -8.88 -10.81 -3.41
N LEU A 40 -8.71 -9.81 -4.27
CA LEU A 40 -9.81 -8.92 -4.66
C LEU A 40 -10.39 -9.24 -6.05
N GLY A 41 -9.70 -10.02 -6.89
CA GLY A 41 -10.13 -10.28 -8.27
C GLY A 41 -10.40 -8.98 -9.02
N ASP A 42 -11.61 -8.81 -9.55
CA ASP A 42 -12.05 -7.58 -10.24
C ASP A 42 -12.21 -6.35 -9.30
N GLY A 43 -11.87 -6.49 -8.03
CA GLY A 43 -11.85 -5.40 -7.05
C GLY A 43 -10.56 -4.61 -6.97
N TRP A 44 -9.50 -5.06 -7.64
CA TRP A 44 -8.29 -4.27 -7.79
C TRP A 44 -8.55 -3.04 -8.64
N VAL A 45 -8.12 -1.89 -8.13
CA VAL A 45 -8.07 -0.64 -8.88
C VAL A 45 -6.64 -0.43 -9.30
N GLU A 46 -6.37 -0.61 -10.61
CA GLU A 46 -5.05 -0.29 -11.16
C GLU A 46 -4.82 1.23 -11.16
N ILE A 47 -3.64 1.63 -10.71
CA ILE A 47 -3.22 3.02 -10.57
C ILE A 47 -1.83 3.19 -11.19
N ASP A 48 -1.46 4.43 -11.51
CA ASP A 48 -0.09 4.73 -11.94
C ASP A 48 0.88 4.85 -10.76
N ALA A 49 2.16 5.07 -11.06
CA ALA A 49 3.22 5.16 -10.06
C ALA A 49 3.07 6.41 -9.16
N ASP A 50 2.61 7.53 -9.71
CA ASP A 50 2.44 8.78 -8.97
C ASP A 50 1.30 8.63 -7.97
N GLN A 51 0.17 8.05 -8.41
CA GLN A 51 -0.95 7.68 -7.54
C GLN A 51 -0.50 6.70 -6.46
N ALA A 52 0.25 5.65 -6.80
CA ALA A 52 0.75 4.69 -5.83
C ALA A 52 1.62 5.35 -4.75
N GLU A 53 2.46 6.32 -5.13
CA GLU A 53 3.27 7.11 -4.20
C GLU A 53 2.38 7.96 -3.29
N GLU A 54 1.38 8.64 -3.84
CA GLU A 54 0.44 9.46 -3.08
C GLU A 54 -0.35 8.62 -2.07
N HIS A 55 -0.88 7.46 -2.49
CA HIS A 55 -1.57 6.53 -1.61
C HIS A 55 -0.66 6.03 -0.48
N LEU A 56 0.55 5.58 -0.80
CA LEU A 56 1.51 5.14 0.21
C LEU A 56 1.90 6.27 1.16
N ALA A 57 2.17 7.46 0.64
CA ALA A 57 2.55 8.61 1.45
C ALA A 57 1.42 8.98 2.42
N HIS A 58 0.17 8.99 1.96
CA HIS A 58 -0.98 9.29 2.81
C HIS A 58 -1.20 8.21 3.89
N ILE A 59 -1.14 6.92 3.51
CA ILE A 59 -1.22 5.80 4.47
C ILE A 59 -0.13 5.86 5.54
N LEU A 60 1.08 6.30 5.17
CA LEU A 60 2.20 6.43 6.09
C LEU A 60 2.09 7.68 6.97
N SER A 61 1.51 8.78 6.46
CA SER A 61 1.38 10.02 7.21
C SER A 61 0.16 10.04 8.13
N HIS A 62 -0.92 9.33 7.84
CA HIS A 62 -2.18 9.39 8.61
C HIS A 62 -2.74 8.01 8.97
N ASP A 63 -3.49 7.94 10.07
CA ASP A 63 -4.35 6.78 10.36
C ASP A 63 -5.57 6.73 9.43
N LEU A 64 -6.14 5.54 9.17
CA LEU A 64 -7.20 5.39 8.17
C LEU A 64 -8.59 5.84 8.64
N VAL A 65 -8.79 6.02 9.95
CA VAL A 65 -10.13 6.17 10.55
C VAL A 65 -10.41 7.62 10.92
N HIS A 66 -9.43 8.26 11.56
CA HIS A 66 -9.51 9.58 12.16
C HIS A 66 -8.62 10.61 11.45
N ASP A 67 -7.86 10.19 10.43
CA ASP A 67 -6.91 11.04 9.71
C ASP A 67 -5.95 11.76 10.68
N ARG A 68 -5.50 11.07 11.74
CA ARG A 68 -4.51 11.62 12.67
C ARG A 68 -3.11 11.43 12.10
N GLU A 69 -2.31 12.48 12.16
CA GLU A 69 -0.91 12.44 11.72
C GLU A 69 -0.09 11.43 12.55
N LEU A 70 0.52 10.47 11.85
CA LEU A 70 1.46 9.46 12.36
C LEU A 70 2.92 9.82 12.01
N LEU A 71 3.13 10.36 10.81
CA LEU A 71 4.42 10.80 10.30
C LEU A 71 4.26 12.11 9.54
N PRO A 72 5.22 13.03 9.61
CA PRO A 72 5.20 14.24 8.79
C PRO A 72 5.12 13.90 7.30
N GLN A 73 4.26 14.62 6.57
CA GLN A 73 3.99 14.36 5.14
C GLN A 73 5.26 14.28 4.28
N GLN A 74 6.26 15.13 4.56
CA GLN A 74 7.54 15.11 3.83
C GLN A 74 8.31 13.80 4.04
N SER A 75 8.35 13.29 5.27
CA SER A 75 8.99 12.01 5.58
C SER A 75 8.21 10.85 4.94
N ALA A 76 6.88 10.88 5.02
CA ALA A 76 6.04 9.86 4.43
C ALA A 76 6.22 9.75 2.91
N ARG A 77 6.27 10.89 2.20
CA ARG A 77 6.59 10.95 0.77
C ARG A 77 7.96 10.36 0.47
N TRP A 78 8.99 10.74 1.22
CA TRP A 78 10.34 10.19 1.04
C TRP A 78 10.38 8.67 1.19
N PHE A 79 9.67 8.11 2.18
CA PHE A 79 9.59 6.66 2.37
C PHE A 79 8.81 5.96 1.23
N ALA A 80 7.70 6.55 0.77
CA ALA A 80 6.91 6.02 -0.34
C ALA A 80 7.71 6.00 -1.65
N GLU A 81 8.38 7.12 -1.95
CA GLU A 81 9.23 7.28 -3.12
C GLU A 81 10.38 6.26 -3.13
N ASP A 82 11.10 6.09 -2.01
CA ASP A 82 12.19 5.11 -1.91
C ASP A 82 11.70 3.67 -2.08
N PHE A 83 10.53 3.36 -1.52
CA PHE A 83 9.92 2.03 -1.62
C PHE A 83 9.57 1.68 -3.07
N ILE A 84 8.86 2.57 -3.78
CA ILE A 84 8.49 2.38 -5.18
C ILE A 84 9.74 2.31 -6.07
N LYS A 85 10.67 3.27 -5.92
CA LYS A 85 11.88 3.32 -6.75
C LYS A 85 12.74 2.08 -6.59
N THR A 86 12.85 1.54 -5.37
CA THR A 86 13.62 0.32 -5.12
C THR A 86 13.08 -0.88 -5.91
N LEU A 87 11.75 -1.00 -6.03
CA LEU A 87 11.13 -2.14 -6.72
C LEU A 87 11.22 -2.02 -8.25
N GLY A 88 11.53 -0.83 -8.75
CA GLY A 88 11.70 -0.53 -10.17
C GLY A 88 10.38 -0.09 -10.78
N ALA A 89 10.15 1.23 -10.87
CA ALA A 89 8.91 1.80 -11.42
C ALA A 89 8.72 1.52 -12.92
N ASN A 90 9.81 1.31 -13.67
CA ASN A 90 9.73 1.11 -15.12
C ASN A 90 9.09 -0.24 -15.47
N GLY A 91 7.88 -0.16 -16.03
CA GLY A 91 7.10 -1.35 -16.41
C GLY A 91 6.42 -2.04 -15.23
N ALA A 92 6.41 -1.42 -14.04
CA ALA A 92 5.67 -1.92 -12.90
C ALA A 92 4.16 -1.66 -13.07
N ARG A 93 3.34 -2.54 -12.49
CA ARG A 93 1.90 -2.36 -12.34
C ARG A 93 1.57 -2.16 -10.88
N PHE A 94 0.70 -1.21 -10.60
CA PHE A 94 0.29 -0.85 -9.25
C PHE A 94 -1.21 -1.05 -9.11
N ALA A 95 -1.63 -1.51 -7.94
CA ALA A 95 -3.04 -1.61 -7.63
C ALA A 95 -3.32 -1.29 -6.17
N THR A 96 -4.53 -0.81 -5.92
CA THR A 96 -5.09 -0.57 -4.59
C THR A 96 -6.53 -1.08 -4.55
N ASN A 97 -7.21 -0.91 -3.42
CA ASN A 97 -8.63 -1.23 -3.25
C ASN A 97 -9.54 0.00 -3.18
N ILE A 98 -8.97 1.19 -3.43
CA ILE A 98 -9.66 2.46 -3.43
C ILE A 98 -9.70 3.01 -4.86
N SER A 99 -10.86 3.48 -5.28
CA SER A 99 -10.99 4.28 -6.51
C SER A 99 -11.03 5.76 -6.16
N GLY A 100 -10.19 6.56 -6.82
CA GLY A 100 -9.98 7.97 -6.49
C GLY A 100 -8.87 8.18 -5.46
N CYS A 101 -8.75 9.39 -4.92
CA CYS A 101 -7.74 9.71 -3.91
C CYS A 101 -8.26 9.37 -2.51
N LEU A 102 -7.39 8.82 -1.64
CA LEU A 102 -7.78 8.53 -0.24
C LEU A 102 -8.17 9.81 0.52
N ALA A 103 -7.63 10.97 0.10
CA ALA A 103 -7.94 12.26 0.69
C ALA A 103 -9.28 12.86 0.22
N ASP A 104 -9.93 12.27 -0.79
CA ASP A 104 -11.19 12.81 -1.34
C ASP A 104 -12.41 12.18 -0.65
N ALA A 105 -13.46 12.96 -0.43
CA ALA A 105 -14.69 12.49 0.21
C ALA A 105 -15.53 11.50 -0.64
N THR A 106 -15.08 11.18 -1.86
CA THR A 106 -15.85 10.38 -2.83
C THR A 106 -14.99 9.25 -3.40
N TYR A 107 -14.55 8.34 -2.54
CA TYR A 107 -13.93 7.10 -2.98
C TYR A 107 -14.89 5.91 -2.83
N SER A 108 -14.72 4.91 -3.71
CA SER A 108 -15.29 3.58 -3.49
C SER A 108 -14.19 2.63 -3.03
N TRP A 109 -14.51 1.80 -2.03
CA TRP A 109 -13.58 0.94 -1.32
C TRP A 109 -14.06 -0.51 -1.33
N ARG A 110 -13.13 -1.46 -1.56
CA ARG A 110 -13.39 -2.89 -1.44
C ARG A 110 -12.45 -3.52 -0.39
N PRO A 111 -12.94 -3.98 0.77
CA PRO A 111 -12.07 -4.53 1.80
C PRO A 111 -11.31 -5.76 1.33
N ALA A 112 -10.01 -5.84 1.64
CA ALA A 112 -9.18 -7.03 1.45
C ALA A 112 -8.96 -7.81 2.76
N THR A 113 -9.52 -7.32 3.86
CA THR A 113 -9.39 -7.89 5.19
C THR A 113 -10.71 -7.82 5.94
N ARG A 114 -10.76 -8.43 7.13
CA ARG A 114 -11.93 -8.42 8.02
C ARG A 114 -12.01 -7.20 8.94
N PHE A 115 -11.06 -6.28 8.83
CA PHE A 115 -10.98 -5.08 9.65
C PHE A 115 -11.99 -4.03 9.19
N ALA A 116 -12.30 -3.06 10.05
CA ALA A 116 -13.30 -2.02 9.74
C ALA A 116 -12.87 -1.13 8.57
N VAL A 117 -11.58 -0.80 8.51
CA VAL A 117 -10.98 -0.03 7.41
C VAL A 117 -9.63 -0.65 7.05
N ASP A 118 -9.38 -0.82 5.76
CA ASP A 118 -8.09 -1.24 5.25
C ASP A 118 -7.72 -0.54 3.93
N ALA A 119 -6.43 -0.38 3.71
CA ALA A 119 -5.91 0.27 2.52
C ALA A 119 -4.48 -0.18 2.26
N GLY A 120 -4.07 -0.12 1.00
CA GLY A 120 -2.70 -0.45 0.66
C GLY A 120 -2.41 -0.33 -0.82
N VAL A 121 -1.18 -0.70 -1.16
CA VAL A 121 -0.69 -0.74 -2.53
C VAL A 121 0.00 -2.08 -2.79
N VAL A 122 -0.33 -2.66 -3.93
CA VAL A 122 0.30 -3.84 -4.52
C VAL A 122 1.15 -3.38 -5.70
N ILE A 123 2.36 -3.90 -5.82
CA ILE A 123 3.35 -3.55 -6.82
C ILE A 123 3.83 -4.83 -7.50
N LEU A 124 3.62 -4.95 -8.81
CA LEU A 124 4.17 -6.01 -9.64
C LEU A 124 5.26 -5.41 -10.54
N ALA A 125 6.53 -5.73 -10.27
CA ALA A 125 7.65 -5.32 -11.11
C ALA A 125 8.54 -6.52 -11.47
N ALA A 126 9.31 -6.38 -12.56
CA ALA A 126 10.16 -7.45 -13.08
C ALA A 126 11.29 -7.86 -12.11
N THR A 127 11.77 -6.93 -11.30
CA THR A 127 12.88 -7.13 -10.34
C THR A 127 12.41 -7.55 -8.96
N GLY A 128 11.12 -7.48 -8.68
CA GLY A 128 10.53 -7.80 -7.40
C GLY A 128 9.10 -7.28 -7.31
N SER A 129 8.27 -7.99 -6.56
CA SER A 129 6.88 -7.60 -6.34
C SER A 129 6.63 -7.44 -4.84
N ALA A 130 5.77 -6.50 -4.47
CA ALA A 130 5.54 -6.16 -3.08
C ALA A 130 4.10 -5.81 -2.82
N ILE A 131 3.67 -6.06 -1.59
CA ILE A 131 2.41 -5.54 -1.07
C ILE A 131 2.67 -4.87 0.26
N TYR A 132 2.18 -3.65 0.39
CA TYR A 132 2.08 -2.95 1.66
C TYR A 132 0.62 -2.66 1.93
N TRP A 133 0.11 -3.23 3.00
CA TRP A 133 -1.29 -3.14 3.40
C TRP A 133 -1.38 -2.78 4.88
N VAL A 134 -2.34 -1.95 5.23
CA VAL A 134 -2.63 -1.60 6.61
C VAL A 134 -4.11 -1.77 6.88
N ALA A 135 -4.44 -2.07 8.12
CA ALA A 135 -5.79 -2.08 8.61
C ALA A 135 -5.84 -1.43 9.99
N ASP A 136 -6.92 -0.69 10.21
CA ASP A 136 -7.21 -0.02 11.47
C ASP A 136 -8.58 -0.50 12.01
N GLU A 137 -8.69 -0.57 13.33
CA GLU A 137 -9.94 -0.77 14.06
C GLU A 137 -10.23 0.54 14.79
N ASP A 138 -11.51 0.92 14.85
CA ASP A 138 -11.97 2.05 15.66
C ASP A 138 -11.82 1.74 17.16
#